data_AF-A0A1H8SWU0-F1
#
_entry.id   AF-A0A1H8SWU0-F1
#
_cell.length_a   1.000
_cell.length_b   1.000
_cell.length_c   1.000
_cell.angle_alpha   90.00
_cell.angle_beta   90.00
_cell.angle_gamma   90.00
#
_symmetry.space_group_name_H-M   'P 1'
#
loop_
_entity.id
_entity.type
_entity.pdbx_description
1 polymer ?
#
loop_
_entity_poly.entity_id
_entity_poly.type
_entity_poly.pdbx_seq_one_letter_code
_entity_poly.pdbx_strand_id
1 'polypeptide(L)'
;MTRTHTPDVITTNEHGLESRTVTMKRACNGCGLDVGDVTDAELDHALVGRPLPDVRGECEHCRPLVELEAQGCTTWHVTERTVGTVDRELDRLDVFAKGYFQYVDGKLTAVGHRVGSGPERVVAYWGDWLVRHPDGSFSVHTAPAAEGSAAR
;
A
#
# COMPACT_ATOMS: atom_id res chain seq x y z
N MET A 1 16.29 0.41 9.25
CA MET A 1 16.29 1.31 10.41
C MET A 1 14.95 2.03 10.41
N THR A 2 14.31 2.21 11.57
CA THR A 2 13.11 3.05 11.68
C THR A 2 13.54 4.51 11.66
N ARG A 3 12.86 5.36 10.88
CA ARG A 3 13.17 6.79 10.83
C ARG A 3 12.76 7.48 12.13
N THR A 4 13.39 8.62 12.39
CA THR A 4 12.92 9.54 13.44
C THR A 4 11.53 10.05 13.08
N HIS A 5 10.71 10.32 14.09
CA HIS A 5 9.40 10.94 13.92
C HIS A 5 9.33 12.18 14.81
N THR A 6 9.69 13.33 14.24
CA THR A 6 9.75 14.60 14.99
C THR A 6 8.33 15.18 15.18
N PRO A 7 7.83 15.33 16.41
CA PRO A 7 6.49 15.85 16.65
C PRO A 7 6.38 17.33 16.27
N ASP A 8 5.17 17.77 15.95
CA ASP A 8 4.86 19.19 15.73
C ASP A 8 5.14 19.99 17.02
N VAL A 9 5.76 21.16 16.87
CA VAL A 9 6.01 22.08 17.99
C VAL A 9 5.09 23.29 17.84
N ILE A 10 4.28 23.56 18.86
CA ILE A 10 3.39 24.73 18.92
C ILE A 10 3.96 25.73 19.92
N THR A 11 4.08 26.99 19.49
CA THR A 11 4.56 28.10 20.32
C THR A 11 3.54 29.24 20.28
N THR A 12 3.27 29.87 21.42
CA THR A 12 2.34 31.00 21.52
C THR A 12 3.13 32.27 21.86
N ASN A 13 2.95 33.34 21.10
CA ASN A 13 3.62 34.61 21.36
C ASN A 13 2.90 35.46 22.42
N GLU A 14 3.49 36.61 22.77
CA GLU A 14 2.95 37.55 23.78
C GLU A 14 1.57 38.14 23.44
N HIS A 15 1.14 38.04 22.18
CA HIS A 15 -0.18 38.47 21.71
C HIS A 15 -1.20 37.33 21.64
N GLY A 16 -0.84 36.13 22.12
CA GLY A 16 -1.71 34.95 22.06
C GLY A 16 -1.79 34.31 20.68
N LEU A 17 -0.93 34.68 19.73
CA LEU A 17 -0.90 34.05 18.40
C LEU A 17 -0.06 32.77 18.45
N GLU A 18 -0.61 31.70 17.90
CA GLU A 18 0.07 30.40 17.79
C GLU A 18 0.89 30.32 16.49
N SER A 19 2.12 29.81 16.62
CA SER A 19 2.98 29.41 15.52
C SER A 19 3.28 27.92 15.67
N ARG A 20 3.20 27.18 14.55
CA ARG A 20 3.50 25.75 14.51
C ARG A 20 4.71 25.49 13.63
N THR A 21 5.69 24.78 14.18
CA THR A 21 6.80 24.20 13.44
C THR A 21 6.50 22.73 13.19
N VAL A 22 6.47 22.34 11.92
CA VAL A 22 6.22 20.96 11.49
C VAL A 22 7.46 20.40 10.79
N THR A 23 7.73 19.11 10.98
CA THR A 23 8.74 18.40 10.19
C THR A 23 8.02 17.59 9.12
N MET A 24 8.43 17.75 7.87
CA MET A 24 7.79 17.05 6.75
C MET A 24 7.97 15.53 6.89
N LYS A 25 6.90 14.78 6.62
CA LYS A 25 6.85 13.32 6.78
C LYS A 25 6.91 12.61 5.44
N ARG A 26 7.41 11.38 5.45
CA ARG A 26 7.51 10.50 4.30
C ARG A 26 6.41 9.45 4.37
N ALA A 27 5.58 9.41 3.32
CA ALA A 27 4.63 8.32 3.11
C ALA A 27 5.26 7.16 2.32
N CYS A 28 4.90 5.93 2.66
CA CYS A 28 5.31 4.71 1.97
C CYS A 28 4.83 4.69 0.51
N ASN A 29 5.71 4.33 -0.44
CA ASN A 29 5.34 4.23 -1.87
C ASN A 29 4.29 3.14 -2.15
N GLY A 30 4.17 2.14 -1.27
CA GLY A 30 3.22 1.03 -1.40
C GLY A 30 1.87 1.37 -0.77
N CYS A 31 1.81 1.36 0.55
CA CYS A 31 0.57 1.49 1.31
C CYS A 31 0.20 2.93 1.71
N GLY A 32 1.10 3.91 1.51
CA GLY A 32 0.85 5.30 1.88
C GLY A 32 0.95 5.63 3.37
N LEU A 33 1.24 4.66 4.25
CA LEU A 33 1.45 4.91 5.69
C LEU A 33 2.67 5.80 5.94
N ASP A 34 2.63 6.53 7.05
CA ASP A 34 3.76 7.33 7.53
C ASP A 34 4.94 6.42 7.91
N VAL A 35 6.13 6.76 7.40
CA VAL A 35 7.40 6.05 7.62
C VAL A 35 8.32 6.86 8.55
N GLY A 36 7.98 8.13 8.83
CA GLY A 36 8.73 9.07 9.65
C GLY A 36 9.19 10.30 8.87
N ASP A 37 10.22 10.96 9.38
CA ASP A 37 10.71 12.23 8.82
C ASP A 37 11.26 12.06 7.40
N VAL A 38 11.05 13.07 6.56
CA VAL A 38 11.71 13.17 5.25
C VAL A 38 13.19 13.48 5.44
N THR A 39 14.03 12.92 4.59
CA THR A 39 15.48 13.23 4.59
C THR A 39 15.79 14.39 3.64
N ASP A 40 16.91 15.09 3.88
CA ASP A 40 17.37 16.17 2.99
C ASP A 40 17.58 15.69 1.55
N ALA A 41 18.09 14.47 1.36
CA ALA A 41 18.27 13.88 0.03
C ALA A 41 16.94 13.66 -0.72
N GLU A 42 15.87 13.30 0.00
CA GLU A 42 14.53 13.19 -0.58
C GLU A 42 13.93 14.56 -0.91
N LEU A 43 14.17 15.57 -0.07
CA LEU A 43 13.80 16.96 -0.36
C LEU A 43 14.50 17.47 -1.62
N ASP A 44 15.80 17.23 -1.75
CA ASP A 44 16.57 17.59 -2.93
C ASP A 44 16.02 16.93 -4.19
N HIS A 45 15.66 15.64 -4.12
CA HIS A 45 15.00 14.93 -5.22
C HIS A 45 13.68 15.60 -5.61
N ALA A 46 12.84 15.94 -4.64
CA ALA A 46 11.56 16.60 -4.90
C ALA A 46 11.76 17.98 -5.55
N LEU A 47 12.69 18.79 -5.05
CA LEU A 47 12.95 20.14 -5.54
C LEU A 47 13.43 20.18 -6.99
N VAL A 48 14.21 19.18 -7.40
CA VAL A 48 14.73 19.08 -8.78
C VAL A 48 13.89 18.16 -9.68
N GLY A 49 12.71 17.72 -9.21
CA GLY A 49 11.76 16.91 -9.98
C GLY A 49 12.23 15.48 -10.28
N ARG A 50 13.13 14.91 -9.46
CA ARG A 50 13.56 13.52 -9.57
C ARG A 50 12.59 12.58 -8.84
N PRO A 51 12.47 11.31 -9.28
CA PRO A 51 11.73 10.31 -8.52
C PRO A 51 12.25 10.20 -7.09
N LEU A 52 11.33 10.17 -6.13
CA LEU A 52 11.67 9.87 -4.75
C LEU A 52 12.10 8.40 -4.63
N PRO A 53 13.07 8.08 -3.76
CA PRO A 53 13.45 6.70 -3.48
C PRO A 53 12.24 5.89 -3.00
N ASP A 54 12.23 4.60 -3.35
CA ASP A 54 11.25 3.65 -2.82
C ASP A 54 11.60 3.33 -1.36
N VAL A 55 10.70 3.69 -0.44
CA VAL A 55 10.88 3.48 1.00
C VAL A 55 10.05 2.30 1.52
N ARG A 56 9.49 1.45 0.65
CA ARG A 56 8.70 0.27 1.07
C ARG A 56 9.46 -0.65 2.01
N GLY A 57 10.79 -0.76 1.87
CA GLY A 57 11.65 -1.55 2.76
C GLY A 57 11.81 -0.97 4.18
N GLU A 58 11.48 0.31 4.37
CA GLU A 58 11.49 0.98 5.68
C GLU A 58 10.12 0.91 6.38
N CYS A 59 9.04 0.75 5.61
CA CYS A 59 7.68 0.63 6.11
C CYS A 59 7.46 -0.75 6.76
N GLU A 60 7.02 -0.81 8.01
CA GLU A 60 6.77 -2.07 8.71
C GLU A 60 5.77 -2.97 7.97
N HIS A 61 4.73 -2.36 7.41
CA HIS A 61 3.70 -3.07 6.66
C HIS A 61 4.21 -3.59 5.31
N CYS A 62 4.88 -2.76 4.50
CA CYS A 62 5.30 -3.14 3.15
C CYS A 62 6.66 -3.86 3.09
N ARG A 63 7.47 -3.81 4.15
CA ARG A 63 8.78 -4.49 4.16
C ARG A 63 8.68 -5.99 3.83
N PRO A 64 7.72 -6.76 4.37
CA PRO A 64 7.51 -8.15 3.94
C PRO A 64 7.28 -8.33 2.44
N LEU A 65 6.61 -7.40 1.76
CA LEU A 65 6.42 -7.46 0.31
C LEU A 65 7.75 -7.30 -0.44
N VAL A 66 8.61 -6.36 0.01
CA VAL A 66 9.94 -6.17 -0.57
C VAL A 66 10.81 -7.42 -0.36
N GLU A 67 10.70 -8.06 0.79
CA GLU A 67 11.40 -9.33 1.07
C GLU A 67 10.90 -10.47 0.18
N LEU A 68 9.58 -10.55 -0.06
CA LEU A 68 8.98 -11.52 -1.00
C LEU A 68 9.42 -11.26 -2.45
N GLU A 69 9.45 -10.00 -2.88
CA GLU A 69 9.97 -9.59 -4.20
C GLU A 69 11.44 -10.03 -4.36
N ALA A 70 12.26 -9.85 -3.33
CA ALA A 70 13.66 -10.30 -3.32
C ALA A 70 13.79 -11.84 -3.41
N GLN A 71 12.77 -12.59 -2.98
CA GLN A 71 12.68 -14.05 -3.11
C GLN A 71 12.13 -14.49 -4.47
N GLY A 72 11.84 -13.56 -5.38
CA GLY A 72 11.32 -13.84 -6.72
C GLY A 72 9.80 -13.86 -6.82
N CYS A 73 9.08 -13.44 -5.77
CA CYS A 73 7.63 -13.24 -5.87
C CYS A 73 7.32 -12.04 -6.76
N THR A 74 6.17 -12.09 -7.44
CA THR A 74 5.59 -10.91 -8.08
C THR A 74 4.44 -10.39 -7.22
N THR A 75 4.41 -9.09 -6.95
CA THR A 75 3.36 -8.48 -6.13
C THR A 75 2.57 -7.45 -6.93
N TRP A 76 1.26 -7.37 -6.68
CA TRP A 76 0.40 -6.35 -7.27
C TRP A 76 -0.52 -5.75 -6.23
N HIS A 77 -0.51 -4.42 -6.08
CA HIS A 77 -1.49 -3.72 -5.26
C HIS A 77 -2.84 -3.72 -5.98
N VAL A 78 -3.85 -4.34 -5.38
CA VAL A 78 -5.18 -4.54 -5.95
C VAL A 78 -6.10 -3.41 -5.51
N THR A 79 -6.36 -2.47 -6.42
CA THR A 79 -7.25 -1.33 -6.21
C THR A 79 -8.20 -1.22 -7.40
N GLU A 80 -9.26 -0.44 -7.28
CA GLU A 80 -10.16 -0.14 -8.40
C GLU A 80 -9.42 0.42 -9.62
N ARG A 81 -8.33 1.16 -9.41
CA ARG A 81 -7.53 1.77 -10.49
C ARG A 81 -6.53 0.80 -11.12
N THR A 82 -6.04 -0.16 -10.35
CA THR A 82 -4.97 -1.07 -10.78
C THR A 82 -5.49 -2.42 -11.25
N VAL A 83 -6.73 -2.80 -10.91
CA VAL A 83 -7.28 -4.13 -11.21
C VAL A 83 -7.22 -4.49 -12.69
N GLY A 84 -7.44 -3.53 -13.61
CA GLY A 84 -7.33 -3.79 -15.05
C GLY A 84 -5.92 -4.11 -15.53
N THR A 85 -4.88 -3.62 -14.84
CA THR A 85 -3.50 -4.02 -15.09
C THR A 85 -3.21 -5.39 -14.49
N VAL A 86 -3.67 -5.65 -13.26
CA VAL A 86 -3.51 -6.95 -12.60
C VAL A 86 -4.15 -8.08 -13.42
N ASP A 87 -5.40 -7.90 -13.83
CA ASP A 87 -6.15 -8.86 -14.67
C ASP A 87 -5.39 -9.20 -15.95
N ARG A 88 -4.84 -8.20 -16.64
CA ARG A 88 -4.03 -8.39 -17.85
C ARG A 88 -2.73 -9.16 -17.59
N GLU A 89 -2.06 -8.91 -16.47
CA GLU A 89 -0.86 -9.69 -16.12
C GLU A 89 -1.22 -11.15 -15.83
N LEU A 90 -2.34 -11.41 -15.15
CA LEU A 90 -2.82 -12.77 -14.88
C LEU A 90 -3.23 -13.51 -16.16
N ASP A 91 -3.88 -12.83 -17.11
CA ASP A 91 -4.20 -13.38 -18.43
C ASP A 91 -2.94 -13.83 -19.20
N ARG A 92 -1.85 -13.04 -19.14
CA ARG A 92 -0.57 -13.42 -19.78
C ARG A 92 0.07 -14.66 -19.16
N LEU A 93 -0.29 -14.97 -17.91
CA LEU A 93 0.16 -16.16 -17.19
C LEU A 93 -0.79 -17.34 -17.38
N ASP A 94 -1.84 -17.21 -18.22
CA ASP A 94 -2.92 -18.19 -18.38
C ASP A 94 -3.61 -18.54 -17.04
N VAL A 95 -3.70 -17.55 -16.15
CA VAL A 95 -4.30 -17.70 -14.82
C VAL A 95 -5.71 -17.12 -14.84
N PHE A 96 -6.71 -17.98 -14.63
CA PHE A 96 -8.09 -17.52 -14.54
C PHE A 96 -8.31 -16.61 -13.33
N ALA A 97 -8.74 -15.38 -13.60
CA ALA A 97 -9.08 -14.40 -12.57
C ALA A 97 -10.40 -13.67 -12.91
N LYS A 98 -11.03 -13.06 -11.91
CA LYS A 98 -12.27 -12.29 -12.11
C LYS A 98 -12.48 -11.31 -10.97
N GLY A 99 -13.22 -10.23 -11.21
CA GLY A 99 -13.76 -9.40 -10.14
C GLY A 99 -14.50 -10.23 -9.08
N TYR A 100 -14.28 -9.90 -7.81
CA TYR A 100 -14.95 -10.49 -6.67
C TYR A 100 -16.05 -9.55 -6.18
N PHE A 101 -17.28 -10.06 -6.10
CA PHE A 101 -18.46 -9.27 -5.82
C PHE A 101 -19.15 -9.75 -4.53
N GLN A 102 -19.61 -8.81 -3.72
CA GLN A 102 -20.40 -9.04 -2.52
C GLN A 102 -21.56 -8.04 -2.48
N TYR A 103 -22.58 -8.34 -1.67
CA TYR A 103 -23.63 -7.37 -1.37
C TYR A 103 -23.14 -6.45 -0.25
N VAL A 104 -22.98 -5.16 -0.56
CA VAL A 104 -22.65 -4.09 0.38
C VAL A 104 -23.82 -3.11 0.35
N ASP A 105 -24.43 -2.85 1.50
CA ASP A 105 -25.61 -1.99 1.64
C ASP A 105 -26.75 -2.35 0.66
N GLY A 106 -26.99 -3.65 0.50
CA GLY A 106 -28.04 -4.19 -0.38
C GLY A 106 -27.71 -4.14 -1.88
N LYS A 107 -26.52 -3.69 -2.27
CA LYS A 107 -26.07 -3.60 -3.66
C LYS A 107 -24.95 -4.56 -3.97
N LEU A 108 -25.07 -5.29 -5.08
CA LEU A 108 -23.97 -6.10 -5.61
C LEU A 108 -22.83 -5.17 -6.06
N THR A 109 -21.71 -5.27 -5.36
CA THR A 109 -20.57 -4.36 -5.47
C THR A 109 -19.30 -5.17 -5.66
N ALA A 110 -18.43 -4.74 -6.59
CA ALA A 110 -17.10 -5.32 -6.71
C ALA A 110 -16.27 -4.85 -5.50
N VAL A 111 -15.75 -5.78 -4.72
CA VAL A 111 -15.00 -5.51 -3.49
C VAL A 111 -13.56 -5.99 -3.56
N GLY A 112 -13.18 -6.63 -4.67
CA GLY A 112 -11.86 -7.20 -4.84
C GLY A 112 -11.66 -7.88 -6.19
N HIS A 113 -10.57 -8.62 -6.28
CA HIS A 113 -10.23 -9.47 -7.39
C HIS A 113 -9.91 -10.88 -6.88
N ARG A 114 -10.36 -11.91 -7.59
CA ARG A 114 -10.10 -13.30 -7.22
C ARG A 114 -9.29 -14.01 -8.29
N VAL A 115 -8.41 -14.90 -7.84
CA VAL A 115 -7.64 -15.83 -8.65
C VAL A 115 -8.19 -17.24 -8.44
N GLY A 116 -8.45 -17.94 -9.55
CA GLY A 116 -9.06 -19.26 -9.55
C GLY A 116 -10.58 -19.25 -9.34
N SER A 117 -11.14 -20.43 -9.08
CA SER A 117 -12.58 -20.64 -8.89
C SER A 117 -12.85 -21.64 -7.77
N GLY A 118 -14.10 -21.72 -7.30
CA GLY A 118 -14.47 -22.64 -6.22
C GLY A 118 -13.99 -22.19 -4.82
N PRO A 119 -13.97 -23.12 -3.85
CA PRO A 119 -13.60 -22.84 -2.45
C PRO A 119 -12.14 -22.42 -2.27
N GLU A 120 -11.22 -22.99 -3.05
CA GLU A 120 -9.76 -22.77 -2.95
C GLU A 120 -9.27 -21.48 -3.63
N ARG A 121 -10.21 -20.63 -4.09
CA ARG A 121 -9.85 -19.37 -4.75
C ARG A 121 -9.13 -18.43 -3.78
N VAL A 122 -8.15 -17.69 -4.30
CA VAL A 122 -7.50 -16.60 -3.57
C VAL A 122 -8.24 -15.30 -3.87
N VAL A 123 -8.55 -14.50 -2.85
CA VAL A 123 -9.31 -13.25 -3.00
C VAL A 123 -8.52 -12.11 -2.37
N ALA A 124 -8.08 -11.15 -3.18
CA ALA A 124 -7.52 -9.88 -2.73
C ALA A 124 -8.62 -8.81 -2.77
N TYR A 125 -8.96 -8.22 -1.62
CA TYR A 125 -9.90 -7.11 -1.53
C TYR A 125 -9.24 -5.81 -2.01
N TRP A 126 -10.04 -4.76 -2.21
CA TRP A 126 -9.49 -3.44 -2.49
C TRP A 126 -8.56 -2.97 -1.36
N GLY A 127 -7.34 -2.58 -1.77
CA GLY A 127 -6.23 -2.18 -0.92
C GLY A 127 -5.27 -3.31 -0.59
N ASP A 128 -5.62 -4.58 -0.84
CA ASP A 128 -4.74 -5.72 -0.57
C ASP A 128 -3.68 -5.85 -1.67
N TRP A 129 -2.62 -6.61 -1.39
CA TRP A 129 -1.64 -7.05 -2.39
C TRP A 129 -1.87 -8.51 -2.75
N LEU A 130 -2.01 -8.78 -4.04
CA LEU A 130 -1.93 -10.12 -4.59
C LEU A 130 -0.44 -10.48 -4.75
N VAL A 131 -0.05 -11.63 -4.22
CA VAL A 131 1.33 -12.13 -4.29
C VAL A 131 1.31 -13.43 -5.09
N ARG A 132 2.10 -13.50 -6.16
CA ARG A 132 2.39 -14.74 -6.88
C ARG A 132 3.78 -15.24 -6.50
N HIS A 133 3.83 -16.48 -6.03
CA HIS A 133 5.06 -17.15 -5.64
C HIS A 133 5.77 -17.75 -6.85
N PRO A 134 7.09 -18.05 -6.75
CA PRO A 134 7.85 -18.68 -7.83
C PRO A 134 7.28 -20.03 -8.29
N ASP A 135 6.64 -20.78 -7.38
CA ASP A 135 5.97 -22.06 -7.68
C ASP A 135 4.63 -21.91 -8.43
N GLY A 136 4.18 -20.68 -8.67
CA GLY A 136 2.94 -20.35 -9.34
C GLY A 136 1.72 -20.27 -8.41
N SER A 137 1.87 -20.56 -7.12
CA SER A 137 0.81 -20.35 -6.13
C SER A 137 0.56 -18.87 -5.86
N PHE A 138 -0.60 -18.56 -5.28
CA PHE A 138 -1.00 -17.19 -4.94
C PHE A 138 -1.32 -17.06 -3.45
N SER A 139 -0.98 -15.92 -2.88
CA SER A 139 -1.40 -15.51 -1.54
C SER A 139 -1.79 -14.04 -1.52
N VAL A 140 -2.29 -13.58 -0.37
CA VAL A 140 -2.67 -12.18 -0.17
C VAL A 140 -1.88 -11.60 0.99
N HIS A 141 -1.38 -10.39 0.81
CA HIS A 141 -0.91 -9.54 1.90
C HIS A 141 -1.96 -8.45 2.10
N THR A 142 -2.70 -8.55 3.20
CA THR A 142 -3.86 -7.70 3.49
C THR A 142 -3.47 -6.23 3.59
N ALA A 143 -4.36 -5.33 3.17
CA ALA A 143 -4.23 -3.90 3.41
C ALA A 143 -3.95 -3.57 4.89
N PRO A 144 -3.23 -2.47 5.20
CA PRO A 144 -3.17 -2.02 6.58
C PRO A 144 -4.58 -1.65 7.04
N ALA A 145 -4.88 -1.88 8.32
CA ALA A 145 -6.16 -1.48 8.89
C ALA A 145 -6.32 0.04 8.73
N ALA A 146 -7.43 0.48 8.14
CA ALA A 146 -7.77 1.90 8.15
C ALA A 146 -8.04 2.31 9.61
N GLU A 147 -7.43 3.40 10.08
CA GLU A 147 -7.76 3.96 11.39
C GLU A 147 -9.27 4.20 11.47
N GLY A 148 -9.95 3.51 12.40
CA GLY A 148 -11.39 3.63 12.63
C GLY A 148 -12.30 2.69 11.83
N SER A 149 -11.77 1.78 10.99
CA SER A 149 -12.58 0.71 10.40
C SER A 149 -12.68 -0.46 11.38
N ALA A 150 -13.90 -0.80 11.82
CA ALA A 150 -14.15 -2.10 12.45
C ALA A 150 -13.60 -3.21 11.55
N ALA A 151 -13.05 -4.26 12.16
CA ALA A 151 -12.48 -5.40 11.46
C ALA A 151 -13.43 -5.90 10.35
N ARG A 152 -12.86 -6.11 9.16
CA ARG A 152 -13.52 -6.67 7.99
C ARG A 152 -13.95 -8.11 8.22
#